data_AF-A0A323U5G1-F1
#
_entry.id   AF-A0A323U5G1-F1
#
_cell.length_a   1.000
_cell.length_b   1.000
_cell.length_c   1.000
_cell.angle_alpha   90.00
_cell.angle_beta   90.00
_cell.angle_gamma   90.00
#
_symmetry.space_group_name_H-M   'P 1'
#
loop_
_entity.id
_entity.type
_entity.pdbx_description
1 polymer ?
#
loop_
_entity_poly.entity_id
_entity_poly.type
_entity_poly.pdbx_seq_one_letter_code
_entity_poly.pdbx_strand_id
1 'polypeptide(L)'
;MPVLILPTLGPFHILHPRYNAVTVLEMAKAYAPRAVLLASYAPAELEAGLWRDAGDLPLFHLLPWAEGNGVEVIALDKHPNLKAQAEQFRQALAQFPRGQEYLAQAAELERRLQALLTRPLLSDMLSSPAFISELWNYLDGFVQIFGEGPATGFRAQRMQAVAGQIGSKGEGRWLVIADLLDYPYLLREVPGAAGPGAHASSPAEADRAILDRAWRLEGDDDWGLLLQQLQEIADAEAQYLAAQIYLAAGRPEDALALMEPLLHAEFAHPAYLPGYVLARYGQLQDLVGNRQAALRAYQATLALSWVPAEAREIALAGQRNPFKLG
;
A
#
# COMPACT_ATOMS: atom_id res chain seq x y z
N MET A 1 -10.22 -17.59 22.00
CA MET A 1 -9.13 -17.37 21.02
C MET A 1 -9.20 -15.92 20.57
N PRO A 2 -8.38 -15.01 21.11
CA PRO A 2 -8.40 -13.62 20.68
C PRO A 2 -7.88 -13.51 19.23
N VAL A 3 -8.70 -12.91 18.37
CA VAL A 3 -8.34 -12.58 16.99
C VAL A 3 -8.52 -11.08 16.80
N LEU A 4 -7.47 -10.40 16.36
CA LEU A 4 -7.53 -9.00 15.93
C LEU A 4 -7.42 -8.98 14.41
N ILE A 5 -8.39 -8.34 13.75
CA ILE A 5 -8.39 -8.18 12.29
C ILE A 5 -8.14 -6.72 11.98
N LEU A 6 -7.03 -6.42 11.31
CA LEU A 6 -6.69 -5.08 10.84
C LEU A 6 -6.89 -5.01 9.33
N PRO A 7 -7.76 -4.11 8.82
CA PRO A 7 -7.87 -3.88 7.39
C PRO A 7 -6.66 -3.11 6.87
N THR A 8 -6.07 -3.57 5.77
CA THR A 8 -5.20 -2.75 4.93
C THR A 8 -6.05 -1.96 3.95
N LEU A 9 -5.70 -0.69 3.78
CA LEU A 9 -6.26 0.22 2.78
C LEU A 9 -5.43 0.19 1.48
N GLY A 10 -4.44 -0.70 1.40
CA GLY A 10 -3.49 -0.76 0.29
C GLY A 10 -2.77 0.58 0.10
N PRO A 11 -2.77 1.15 -1.12
CA PRO A 11 -2.12 2.44 -1.36
C PRO A 11 -2.81 3.62 -0.65
N PHE A 12 -4.08 3.50 -0.24
CA PHE A 12 -4.80 4.60 0.42
C PHE A 12 -4.29 4.94 1.82
N HIS A 13 -3.45 4.10 2.44
CA HIS A 13 -2.82 4.41 3.73
C HIS A 13 -2.09 5.77 3.74
N ILE A 14 -1.53 6.18 2.61
CA ILE A 14 -0.83 7.47 2.43
C ILE A 14 -1.73 8.70 2.64
N LEU A 15 -3.06 8.53 2.58
CA LEU A 15 -4.02 9.62 2.79
C LEU A 15 -4.42 9.79 4.25
N HIS A 16 -3.99 8.89 5.14
CA HIS A 16 -4.52 8.81 6.50
C HIS A 16 -3.42 8.96 7.56
N PRO A 17 -3.11 10.20 7.99
CA PRO A 17 -2.11 10.46 9.03
C PRO A 17 -2.31 9.70 10.35
N ARG A 18 -3.52 9.24 10.63
CA ARG A 18 -3.92 8.56 11.87
C ARG A 18 -4.28 7.08 11.70
N TYR A 19 -4.10 6.55 10.49
CA TYR A 19 -4.20 5.13 10.18
C TYR A 19 -3.31 4.82 8.96
N ASN A 20 -2.03 5.18 9.07
CA ASN A 20 -1.05 4.97 8.01
C ASN A 20 -0.45 3.55 8.10
N ALA A 21 0.49 3.24 7.20
CA ALA A 21 1.12 1.92 7.15
C ALA A 21 1.85 1.55 8.46
N VAL A 22 2.42 2.53 9.16
CA VAL A 22 3.11 2.32 10.44
C VAL A 22 2.11 2.15 11.59
N THR A 23 0.92 2.75 11.54
CA THR A 23 -0.15 2.48 12.52
C THR A 23 -0.50 0.99 12.59
N VAL A 24 -0.63 0.33 11.44
CA VAL A 24 -0.89 -1.12 11.39
C VAL A 24 0.23 -1.91 12.08
N LEU A 25 1.49 -1.53 11.86
CA LEU A 25 2.64 -2.13 12.51
C LEU A 25 2.64 -1.88 14.03
N GLU A 26 2.38 -0.66 14.49
CA GLU A 26 2.36 -0.34 15.93
C GLU A 26 1.23 -1.09 16.64
N MET A 27 0.06 -1.21 16.01
CA MET A 27 -1.02 -2.04 16.53
C MET A 27 -0.65 -3.52 16.56
N ALA A 28 0.08 -4.03 15.56
CA ALA A 28 0.59 -5.39 15.56
C ALA A 28 1.59 -5.65 16.71
N LYS A 29 2.53 -4.73 16.92
CA LYS A 29 3.49 -4.78 18.04
C LYS A 29 2.78 -4.77 19.39
N ALA A 30 1.85 -3.84 19.59
CA ALA A 30 1.07 -3.73 20.82
C ALA A 30 0.23 -4.98 21.08
N TYR A 31 -0.31 -5.59 20.03
CA TYR A 31 -1.08 -6.81 20.13
C TYR A 31 -0.21 -8.03 20.46
N ALA A 32 1.07 -8.06 20.08
CA ALA A 32 2.01 -9.16 20.31
C ALA A 32 1.44 -10.53 19.88
N PRO A 33 1.14 -10.72 18.58
CA PRO A 33 0.54 -11.94 18.08
C PRO A 33 1.52 -13.12 18.11
N ARG A 34 0.97 -14.33 18.12
CA ARG A 34 1.73 -15.57 17.90
C ARG A 34 2.17 -15.69 16.43
N ALA A 35 1.30 -15.28 15.52
CA ALA A 35 1.58 -15.23 14.09
C ALA A 35 0.70 -14.16 13.43
N VAL A 36 1.16 -13.65 12.29
CA VAL A 36 0.40 -12.78 11.41
C VAL A 36 -0.21 -13.63 10.30
N LEU A 37 -1.51 -13.50 10.09
CA LEU A 37 -2.27 -14.22 9.08
C LEU A 37 -2.67 -13.23 7.99
N LEU A 38 -2.23 -13.46 6.75
CA LEU A 38 -2.63 -12.64 5.60
C LEU A 38 -3.85 -13.27 4.95
N ALA A 39 -5.03 -12.67 5.17
CA ALA A 39 -6.30 -13.23 4.72
C ALA A 39 -6.51 -13.14 3.20
N SER A 40 -5.98 -12.08 2.59
CA SER A 40 -6.24 -11.72 1.19
C SER A 40 -5.12 -12.09 0.22
N TYR A 41 -4.16 -12.90 0.68
CA TYR A 41 -3.06 -13.42 -0.12
C TYR A 41 -2.98 -14.93 -0.01
N ALA A 42 -2.62 -15.57 -1.12
CA ALA A 42 -2.24 -16.97 -1.16
C ALA A 42 -0.74 -17.17 -0.90
N PRO A 43 -0.29 -18.36 -0.45
CA PRO A 43 1.12 -18.64 -0.20
C PRO A 43 2.03 -18.33 -1.39
N ALA A 44 1.63 -18.70 -2.60
CA ALA A 44 2.40 -18.43 -3.81
C ALA A 44 2.48 -16.92 -4.15
N GLU A 45 1.44 -16.15 -3.82
CA GLU A 45 1.42 -14.69 -4.04
C GLU A 45 2.33 -13.97 -3.05
N LEU A 46 2.35 -14.42 -1.80
CA LEU A 46 3.26 -13.93 -0.77
C LEU A 46 4.72 -14.24 -1.13
N GLU A 47 5.01 -15.47 -1.55
CA GLU A 47 6.35 -15.91 -1.96
C GLU A 47 6.86 -15.14 -3.19
N ALA A 48 6.01 -14.94 -4.21
CA ALA A 48 6.33 -14.09 -5.36
C ALA A 48 6.43 -12.60 -4.98
N GLY A 49 5.90 -12.22 -3.82
CA GLY A 49 5.86 -10.86 -3.32
C GLY A 49 4.98 -9.93 -4.15
N LEU A 50 3.84 -10.44 -4.65
CA LEU A 50 2.86 -9.67 -5.43
C LEU A 50 2.24 -8.50 -4.65
N TRP A 51 2.26 -8.57 -3.32
CA TRP A 51 1.84 -7.49 -2.44
C TRP A 51 2.61 -6.18 -2.68
N ARG A 52 3.86 -6.27 -3.15
CA ARG A 52 4.68 -5.11 -3.50
C ARG A 52 4.09 -4.35 -4.69
N ASP A 53 3.68 -5.08 -5.73
CA ASP A 53 3.09 -4.51 -6.94
C ASP A 53 1.64 -4.07 -6.70
N ALA A 54 0.94 -4.70 -5.75
CA ALA A 54 -0.39 -4.27 -5.29
C ALA A 54 -0.36 -2.98 -4.44
N GLY A 55 0.83 -2.50 -4.04
CA GLY A 55 0.97 -1.30 -3.23
C GLY A 55 0.45 -1.46 -1.79
N ASP A 56 0.60 -2.65 -1.20
CA ASP A 56 0.16 -2.92 0.17
C ASP A 56 1.16 -2.31 1.19
N LEU A 57 1.04 -1.00 1.40
CA LEU A 57 1.99 -0.19 2.17
C LEU A 57 2.32 -0.76 3.57
N PRO A 58 1.36 -1.24 4.37
CA PRO A 58 1.66 -1.87 5.66
C PRO A 58 2.65 -3.03 5.58
N LEU A 59 2.63 -3.83 4.50
CA LEU A 59 3.48 -5.01 4.39
C LEU A 59 4.96 -4.68 4.19
N PHE A 60 5.29 -3.50 3.66
CA PHE A 60 6.68 -3.02 3.61
C PHE A 60 7.30 -2.82 4.99
N HIS A 61 6.49 -2.64 6.03
CA HIS A 61 6.95 -2.46 7.42
C HIS A 61 6.67 -3.70 8.28
N LEU A 62 5.53 -4.35 8.08
CA LEU A 62 5.10 -5.49 8.88
C LEU A 62 5.95 -6.74 8.62
N LEU A 63 6.29 -7.04 7.36
CA LEU A 63 7.03 -8.26 7.03
C LEU A 63 8.48 -8.23 7.56
N PRO A 64 9.27 -7.14 7.36
CA PRO A 64 10.61 -7.07 7.95
C PRO A 64 10.58 -7.09 9.48
N TRP A 65 9.59 -6.46 10.11
CA TRP A 65 9.42 -6.54 11.56
C TRP A 65 9.13 -7.97 12.03
N ALA A 66 8.21 -8.68 11.36
CA ALA A 66 7.84 -10.03 11.72
C ALA A 66 9.04 -10.98 11.58
N GLU A 67 9.79 -10.89 10.47
CA GLU A 67 11.03 -11.64 10.25
C GLU A 67 12.06 -11.35 11.35
N GLY A 68 12.36 -10.07 11.61
CA GLY A 68 13.34 -9.67 12.63
C GLY A 68 12.96 -10.05 14.07
N ASN A 69 11.68 -10.35 14.34
CA ASN A 69 11.18 -10.75 15.65
C ASN A 69 10.79 -12.24 15.72
N GLY A 70 11.03 -13.02 14.67
CA GLY A 70 10.66 -14.43 14.62
C GLY A 70 9.15 -14.68 14.69
N VAL A 71 8.33 -13.71 14.28
CA VAL A 71 6.87 -13.85 14.18
C VAL A 71 6.54 -14.46 12.83
N GLU A 72 5.89 -15.62 12.85
CA GLU A 72 5.50 -16.31 11.62
C GLU A 72 4.45 -15.50 10.85
N VAL A 73 4.61 -15.41 9.52
CA VAL A 73 3.61 -14.82 8.61
C VAL A 73 3.05 -15.90 7.71
N ILE A 74 1.72 -16.06 7.71
CA ILE A 74 1.03 -17.15 7.01
C ILE A 74 -0.05 -16.57 6.09
N ALA A 75 0.09 -16.79 4.80
CA ALA A 75 -0.96 -16.52 3.82
C ALA A 75 -2.06 -17.58 3.87
N LEU A 76 -3.33 -17.16 3.89
CA LEU A 76 -4.47 -18.05 4.11
C LEU A 76 -5.36 -18.27 2.89
N ASP A 77 -5.31 -17.41 1.88
CA ASP A 77 -6.17 -17.58 0.72
C ASP A 77 -5.75 -18.79 -0.11
N LYS A 78 -6.70 -19.68 -0.40
CA LYS A 78 -6.47 -20.88 -1.22
C LYS A 78 -6.92 -20.71 -2.67
N HIS A 79 -7.51 -19.56 -3.00
CA HIS A 79 -8.15 -19.33 -4.28
C HIS A 79 -7.65 -18.03 -4.95
N PRO A 80 -6.32 -17.86 -5.15
CA PRO A 80 -5.76 -16.64 -5.74
C PRO A 80 -6.29 -16.36 -7.16
N ASN A 81 -6.60 -17.43 -7.90
CA ASN A 81 -7.16 -17.36 -9.24
C ASN A 81 -8.53 -16.64 -9.29
N LEU A 82 -9.32 -16.69 -8.21
CA LEU A 82 -10.65 -16.05 -8.19
C LEU A 82 -10.55 -14.52 -8.07
N LYS A 83 -9.53 -14.00 -7.39
CA LYS A 83 -9.25 -12.55 -7.36
C LYS A 83 -8.80 -12.06 -8.75
N ALA A 84 -7.87 -12.78 -9.37
CA ALA A 84 -7.41 -12.46 -10.73
C ALA A 84 -8.55 -12.52 -11.76
N GLN A 85 -9.46 -13.48 -11.64
CA GLN A 85 -10.66 -13.57 -12.49
C GLN A 85 -11.57 -12.34 -12.35
N ALA A 86 -11.67 -11.73 -11.16
CA ALA A 86 -12.48 -10.53 -10.97
C ALA A 86 -11.93 -9.31 -11.70
N GLU A 87 -10.62 -9.14 -11.69
CA GLU A 87 -9.95 -8.08 -12.45
C GLU A 87 -10.09 -8.30 -13.95
N GLN A 88 -9.83 -9.52 -14.43
CA GLN A 88 -10.01 -9.89 -15.84
C GLN A 88 -11.45 -9.74 -16.31
N PHE A 89 -12.42 -10.11 -15.47
CA PHE A 89 -13.84 -9.97 -15.79
C PHE A 89 -14.24 -8.50 -15.91
N ARG A 90 -13.79 -7.63 -15.00
CA ARG A 90 -14.04 -6.17 -15.08
C ARG A 90 -13.40 -5.56 -16.34
N GLN A 91 -12.17 -5.96 -16.66
CA GLN A 91 -11.51 -5.53 -17.91
C GLN A 91 -12.28 -6.01 -19.15
N ALA A 92 -12.80 -7.23 -19.14
CA ALA A 92 -13.63 -7.75 -20.22
C ALA A 92 -14.95 -6.98 -20.35
N LEU A 93 -15.64 -6.68 -19.25
CA LEU A 93 -16.89 -5.90 -19.27
C LEU A 93 -16.71 -4.53 -19.96
N ALA A 94 -15.59 -3.86 -19.74
CA ALA A 94 -15.30 -2.56 -20.35
C ALA A 94 -15.24 -2.62 -21.89
N GLN A 95 -15.01 -3.80 -22.46
CA GLN A 95 -14.89 -4.00 -23.92
C GLN A 95 -16.25 -4.20 -24.61
N PHE A 96 -17.35 -4.41 -23.87
CA PHE A 96 -18.68 -4.69 -24.44
C PHE A 96 -19.72 -3.63 -24.04
N PRO A 97 -20.62 -3.19 -24.93
CA PRO A 97 -21.62 -2.16 -24.63
C PRO A 97 -22.49 -2.45 -23.40
N ARG A 98 -23.02 -3.67 -23.29
CA ARG A 98 -23.80 -4.10 -22.12
C ARG A 98 -22.96 -4.15 -20.83
N GLY A 99 -21.67 -4.46 -20.94
CA GLY A 99 -20.77 -4.43 -19.79
C GLY A 99 -20.52 -3.01 -19.30
N GLN A 100 -20.40 -2.04 -20.22
CA GLN A 100 -20.31 -0.61 -19.89
C GLN A 100 -21.56 -0.10 -19.18
N GLU A 101 -22.75 -0.57 -19.55
CA GLU A 101 -23.99 -0.25 -18.83
C GLU A 101 -23.96 -0.72 -17.36
N TYR A 102 -23.49 -1.94 -17.10
CA TYR A 102 -23.34 -2.45 -15.73
C TYR A 102 -22.28 -1.68 -14.95
N LEU A 103 -21.15 -1.33 -15.58
CA LEU A 103 -20.12 -0.49 -14.96
C LEU A 103 -20.64 0.91 -14.63
N ALA A 104 -21.47 1.50 -15.50
CA ALA A 104 -22.12 2.78 -15.24
C ALA A 104 -23.10 2.71 -14.06
N GLN A 105 -23.83 1.59 -13.90
CA GLN A 105 -24.69 1.37 -12.73
C GLN A 105 -23.87 1.27 -11.43
N ALA A 106 -22.69 0.67 -11.49
CA ALA A 106 -21.80 0.52 -10.34
C ALA A 106 -21.02 1.80 -9.99
N ALA A 107 -20.94 2.78 -10.89
CA ALA A 107 -20.12 3.98 -10.72
C ALA A 107 -20.47 4.77 -9.43
N GLU A 108 -21.75 4.80 -9.05
CA GLU A 108 -22.18 5.46 -7.81
C GLU A 108 -21.68 4.74 -6.56
N LEU A 109 -21.61 3.40 -6.58
CA LEU A 109 -21.06 2.61 -5.47
C LEU A 109 -19.56 2.87 -5.34
N GLU A 110 -18.83 2.86 -6.45
CA GLU A 110 -17.39 3.17 -6.50
C GLU A 110 -17.10 4.59 -5.98
N ARG A 111 -17.90 5.57 -6.41
CA ARG A 111 -17.76 6.97 -5.95
C ARG A 111 -17.99 7.09 -4.43
N ARG A 112 -18.95 6.35 -3.88
CA ARG A 112 -19.21 6.33 -2.43
C ARG A 112 -18.08 5.67 -1.66
N LEU A 113 -17.57 4.53 -2.15
CA LEU A 113 -16.43 3.85 -1.54
C LEU A 113 -15.19 4.75 -1.58
N GLN A 114 -14.94 5.43 -2.70
CA GLN A 114 -13.84 6.39 -2.81
C GLN A 114 -14.00 7.54 -1.81
N ALA A 115 -15.20 8.13 -1.67
CA ALA A 115 -15.46 9.18 -0.68
C ALA A 115 -15.28 8.69 0.77
N LEU A 116 -15.63 7.42 1.04
CA LEU A 116 -15.41 6.78 2.32
C LEU A 116 -13.90 6.62 2.63
N LEU A 117 -13.08 6.39 1.60
CA LEU A 117 -11.64 6.16 1.71
C LEU A 117 -10.77 7.41 1.59
N THR A 118 -11.33 8.55 1.19
CA THR A 118 -10.55 9.80 1.09
C THR A 118 -10.81 10.75 2.25
N ARG A 119 -11.80 10.49 3.10
CA ARG A 119 -11.98 11.22 4.35
C ARG A 119 -10.94 10.78 5.40
N PRO A 120 -10.56 11.65 6.35
CA PRO A 120 -9.67 11.25 7.44
C PRO A 120 -10.20 10.04 8.23
N LEU A 121 -9.37 9.01 8.39
CA LEU A 121 -9.69 7.79 9.12
C LEU A 121 -8.85 7.68 10.40
N LEU A 122 -9.51 7.27 11.48
CA LEU A 122 -8.92 6.86 12.75
C LEU A 122 -9.09 5.34 12.87
N SER A 123 -8.23 4.68 13.63
CA SER A 123 -8.24 3.23 13.79
C SER A 123 -9.59 2.69 14.28
N ASP A 124 -10.19 3.29 15.32
CA ASP A 124 -11.47 2.86 15.88
C ASP A 124 -12.67 3.08 14.96
N MET A 125 -12.63 4.08 14.08
CA MET A 125 -13.68 4.31 13.10
C MET A 125 -13.87 3.13 12.16
N LEU A 126 -12.81 2.37 11.87
CA LEU A 126 -12.86 1.18 10.99
C LEU A 126 -13.63 0.01 11.64
N SER A 127 -13.78 0.02 12.96
CA SER A 127 -14.61 -0.94 13.69
C SER A 127 -16.01 -0.41 13.99
N SER A 128 -16.31 0.85 13.64
CA SER A 128 -17.61 1.45 13.94
C SER A 128 -18.72 0.80 13.12
N PRO A 129 -19.93 0.59 13.69
CA PRO A 129 -21.07 0.04 12.97
C PRO A 129 -21.41 0.82 11.69
N ALA A 130 -21.25 2.15 11.72
CA ALA A 130 -21.49 3.01 10.56
C ALA A 130 -20.51 2.72 9.41
N PHE A 131 -19.22 2.60 9.70
CA PHE A 131 -18.21 2.30 8.68
C PHE A 131 -18.42 0.91 8.08
N ILE A 132 -18.64 -0.09 8.93
CA ILE A 132 -18.92 -1.46 8.49
C ILE A 132 -20.20 -1.53 7.64
N SER A 133 -21.24 -0.77 8.01
CA SER A 133 -22.47 -0.70 7.22
C SER A 133 -22.25 -0.10 5.82
N GLU A 134 -21.40 0.92 5.67
CA GLU A 134 -21.08 1.48 4.36
C GLU A 134 -20.31 0.49 3.47
N LEU A 135 -19.41 -0.30 4.07
CA LEU A 135 -18.74 -1.38 3.33
C LEU A 135 -19.73 -2.44 2.87
N TRP A 136 -20.68 -2.85 3.72
CA TRP A 136 -21.74 -3.77 3.32
C TRP A 136 -22.65 -3.19 2.24
N ASN A 137 -23.01 -1.90 2.31
CA ASN A 137 -23.78 -1.23 1.26
C ASN A 137 -23.08 -1.31 -0.11
N TYR A 138 -21.76 -1.12 -0.14
CA TYR A 138 -20.96 -1.29 -1.35
C TYR A 138 -20.98 -2.76 -1.81
N LEU A 139 -20.67 -3.70 -0.92
CA LEU A 139 -20.56 -5.14 -1.23
C LEU A 139 -21.89 -5.72 -1.74
N ASP A 140 -22.99 -5.46 -1.05
CA ASP A 140 -24.31 -5.95 -1.41
C ASP A 140 -24.82 -5.27 -2.69
N GLY A 141 -24.57 -3.97 -2.86
CA GLY A 141 -24.88 -3.25 -4.09
C GLY A 141 -24.13 -3.84 -5.30
N PHE A 142 -22.86 -4.20 -5.12
CA PHE A 142 -22.06 -4.82 -6.18
C PHE A 142 -22.60 -6.22 -6.55
N VAL A 143 -22.99 -7.02 -5.55
CA VAL A 143 -23.67 -8.32 -5.76
C VAL A 143 -25.01 -8.15 -6.46
N GLN A 144 -25.79 -7.11 -6.16
CA GLN A 144 -27.07 -6.85 -6.84
C GLN A 144 -26.90 -6.54 -8.33
N ILE A 145 -25.82 -5.84 -8.71
CA ILE A 145 -25.55 -5.46 -10.10
C ILE A 145 -24.98 -6.65 -10.88
N PHE A 146 -24.01 -7.36 -10.32
CA PHE A 146 -23.21 -8.35 -11.07
C PHE A 146 -23.51 -9.81 -10.68
N GLY A 147 -24.24 -10.06 -9.60
CA GLY A 147 -24.35 -11.36 -8.96
C GLY A 147 -23.11 -11.74 -8.15
N GLU A 148 -23.25 -12.73 -7.27
CA GLU A 148 -22.09 -13.36 -6.63
C GLU A 148 -21.35 -14.22 -7.67
N GLY A 149 -20.04 -14.08 -7.79
CA GLY A 149 -19.26 -14.81 -8.78
C GLY A 149 -17.97 -14.09 -9.21
N PRO A 150 -17.60 -14.16 -10.50
CA PRO A 150 -16.35 -13.57 -10.98
C PRO A 150 -16.23 -12.08 -10.66
N ALA A 151 -17.29 -11.28 -10.83
CA ALA A 151 -17.25 -9.85 -10.56
C ALA A 151 -16.91 -9.51 -9.10
N THR A 152 -17.39 -10.31 -8.14
CA THR A 152 -17.10 -10.15 -6.72
C THR A 152 -15.81 -10.85 -6.29
N GLY A 153 -15.16 -11.57 -7.21
CA GLY A 153 -14.01 -12.41 -6.92
C GLY A 153 -14.34 -13.55 -5.98
N PHE A 154 -15.61 -13.99 -5.94
CA PHE A 154 -16.13 -15.01 -5.02
C PHE A 154 -15.78 -14.70 -3.55
N ARG A 155 -15.83 -13.42 -3.17
CA ARG A 155 -15.34 -12.92 -1.89
C ARG A 155 -16.00 -13.62 -0.70
N ALA A 156 -17.32 -13.85 -0.74
CA ALA A 156 -18.00 -14.51 0.37
C ALA A 156 -17.47 -15.93 0.59
N GLN A 157 -17.33 -16.70 -0.49
CA GLN A 157 -16.79 -18.06 -0.45
C GLN A 157 -15.33 -18.07 0.03
N ARG A 158 -14.49 -17.18 -0.50
CA ARG A 158 -13.07 -17.07 -0.11
C ARG A 158 -12.93 -16.74 1.36
N MET A 159 -13.64 -15.72 1.84
CA MET A 159 -13.53 -15.29 3.24
C MET A 159 -14.14 -16.29 4.21
N GLN A 160 -15.18 -17.03 3.82
CA GLN A 160 -15.67 -18.16 4.61
C GLN A 160 -14.61 -19.27 4.75
N ALA A 161 -13.90 -19.59 3.66
CA ALA A 161 -12.82 -20.58 3.71
C ALA A 161 -11.63 -20.11 4.55
N VAL A 162 -11.28 -18.81 4.50
CA VAL A 162 -10.26 -18.20 5.35
C VAL A 162 -10.67 -18.22 6.83
N ALA A 163 -11.91 -17.85 7.15
CA ALA A 163 -12.43 -17.89 8.51
C ALA A 163 -12.40 -19.32 9.10
N GLY A 164 -12.76 -20.33 8.31
CA GLY A 164 -12.63 -21.74 8.70
C GLY A 164 -11.19 -22.15 9.03
N GLN A 165 -10.21 -21.65 8.26
CA GLN A 165 -8.79 -21.87 8.55
C GLN A 165 -8.35 -21.19 9.84
N ILE A 166 -8.76 -19.94 10.09
CA ILE A 166 -8.48 -19.23 11.34
C ILE A 166 -9.05 -20.00 12.52
N GLY A 167 -10.31 -20.46 12.43
CA GLY A 167 -10.97 -21.26 13.47
C GLY A 167 -10.24 -22.58 13.78
N SER A 168 -9.58 -23.18 12.78
CA SER A 168 -8.84 -24.43 12.94
C SER A 168 -7.45 -24.29 13.60
N LYS A 169 -6.92 -23.07 13.75
CA LYS A 169 -5.58 -22.82 14.31
C LYS A 169 -5.48 -23.08 15.82
N GLY A 170 -6.62 -23.25 16.51
CA GLY A 170 -6.66 -23.53 17.94
C GLY A 170 -6.28 -22.33 18.80
N GLU A 171 -5.92 -22.58 20.07
CA GLU A 171 -5.62 -21.53 21.03
C GLU A 171 -4.39 -20.71 20.62
N GLY A 172 -4.57 -19.39 20.58
CA GLY A 172 -3.52 -18.44 20.22
C GLY A 172 -4.07 -17.03 20.13
N ARG A 173 -3.15 -16.07 20.09
CA ARG A 173 -3.42 -14.68 19.78
C ARG A 173 -3.06 -14.44 18.32
N TRP A 174 -4.06 -14.32 17.46
CA TRP A 174 -3.87 -14.27 16.02
C TRP A 174 -4.13 -12.85 15.50
N LEU A 175 -3.14 -12.28 14.83
CA LEU A 175 -3.34 -11.04 14.07
C LEU A 175 -3.70 -11.43 12.64
N VAL A 176 -4.78 -10.87 12.10
CA VAL A 176 -5.20 -11.05 10.71
C VAL A 176 -5.06 -9.71 10.00
N ILE A 177 -4.33 -9.67 8.90
CA ILE A 177 -4.33 -8.55 7.96
C ILE A 177 -5.21 -8.93 6.78
N ALA A 178 -6.21 -8.10 6.48
CA ALA A 178 -7.14 -8.33 5.39
C ALA A 178 -7.27 -7.10 4.51
N ASP A 179 -7.47 -7.30 3.20
CA ASP A 179 -7.95 -6.24 2.31
C ASP A 179 -9.24 -5.63 2.91
N LEU A 180 -9.40 -4.32 2.80
CA LEU A 180 -10.56 -3.60 3.32
C LEU A 180 -11.90 -4.23 2.94
N LEU A 181 -12.04 -4.72 1.71
CA LEU A 181 -13.32 -5.28 1.27
C LEU A 181 -13.55 -6.72 1.78
N ASP A 182 -12.48 -7.42 2.12
CA ASP A 182 -12.50 -8.76 2.71
C ASP A 182 -12.79 -8.70 4.23
N TYR A 183 -12.38 -7.61 4.87
CA TYR A 183 -12.48 -7.37 6.31
C TYR A 183 -13.90 -7.52 6.90
N PRO A 184 -14.99 -6.95 6.34
CA PRO A 184 -16.35 -7.12 6.87
C PRO A 184 -16.80 -8.58 6.93
N TYR A 185 -16.42 -9.39 5.93
CA TYR A 185 -16.73 -10.81 5.93
C TYR A 185 -16.03 -11.51 7.09
N LEU A 186 -14.73 -11.25 7.29
CA LEU A 186 -13.99 -11.92 8.36
C LEU A 186 -14.48 -11.52 9.76
N LEU A 187 -14.86 -10.25 9.97
CA LEU A 187 -15.50 -9.83 11.22
C LEU A 187 -16.81 -10.58 11.50
N ARG A 188 -17.57 -10.91 10.45
CA ARG A 188 -18.83 -11.66 10.57
C ARG A 188 -18.59 -13.15 10.80
N GLU A 189 -17.64 -13.74 10.09
CA GLU A 189 -17.43 -15.19 10.04
C GLU A 189 -16.50 -15.71 11.15
N VAL A 190 -15.62 -14.88 11.74
CA VAL A 190 -14.70 -15.29 12.81
C VAL A 190 -15.27 -14.93 14.19
N PRO A 191 -15.72 -15.92 14.99
CA PRO A 191 -16.37 -15.64 16.27
C PRO A 191 -15.43 -14.94 17.26
N GLY A 192 -15.90 -13.82 17.83
CA GLY A 192 -15.13 -13.05 18.81
C GLY A 192 -13.94 -12.30 18.24
N ALA A 193 -13.82 -12.20 16.91
CA ALA A 193 -12.86 -11.30 16.28
C ALA A 193 -13.18 -9.84 16.62
N ALA A 194 -12.13 -9.07 16.89
CA ALA A 194 -12.21 -7.63 17.07
C ALA A 194 -11.56 -6.93 15.87
N GLY A 195 -12.09 -5.77 15.50
CA GLY A 195 -11.40 -4.84 14.60
C GLY A 195 -10.42 -3.93 15.34
N PRO A 196 -9.75 -2.99 14.64
CA PRO A 196 -8.92 -1.97 15.27
C PRO A 196 -9.69 -1.14 16.31
N GLY A 197 -9.11 -1.01 17.50
CA GLY A 197 -9.61 -0.13 18.55
C GLY A 197 -8.96 1.26 18.50
N ALA A 198 -9.31 2.11 19.48
CA ALA A 198 -8.70 3.42 19.62
C ALA A 198 -7.19 3.28 19.88
N HIS A 199 -6.40 4.04 19.11
CA HIS A 199 -4.95 3.98 19.14
C HIS A 199 -4.35 5.39 19.29
N ALA A 200 -3.40 5.52 20.20
CA ALA A 200 -2.66 6.76 20.39
C ALA A 200 -1.45 6.76 19.45
N SER A 201 -1.33 7.81 18.64
CA SER A 201 -0.21 7.95 17.70
C SER A 201 1.13 7.96 18.42
N SER A 202 2.02 7.09 17.99
CA SER A 202 3.44 7.09 18.32
C SER A 202 4.21 8.14 17.51
N PRO A 203 5.45 8.48 17.90
CA PRO A 203 6.35 9.31 17.09
C PRO A 203 6.60 8.73 15.69
N ALA A 204 6.81 7.41 15.58
CA ALA A 204 7.05 6.77 14.28
C ALA A 204 5.85 6.91 13.32
N GLU A 205 4.63 6.90 13.85
CA GLU A 205 3.43 7.16 13.05
C GLU A 205 3.34 8.62 12.60
N ALA A 206 3.79 9.56 13.43
CA ALA A 206 3.84 10.98 13.06
C ALA A 206 4.89 11.24 11.97
N ASP A 207 6.08 10.64 12.09
CA ASP A 207 7.13 10.70 11.06
C ASP A 207 6.61 10.13 9.74
N ARG A 208 5.97 8.95 9.79
CA ARG A 208 5.36 8.35 8.59
C ARG A 208 4.30 9.26 7.96
N ALA A 209 3.49 9.96 8.74
CA ALA A 209 2.50 10.89 8.21
C ALA A 209 3.14 12.08 7.45
N ILE A 210 4.30 12.56 7.91
CA ILE A 210 5.09 13.59 7.22
C ILE A 210 5.64 13.03 5.90
N LEU A 211 6.22 11.84 5.92
CA LEU A 211 6.72 11.15 4.71
C LEU A 211 5.59 10.93 3.70
N ASP A 212 4.42 10.46 4.15
CA ASP A 212 3.23 10.24 3.32
C ASP A 212 2.71 11.54 2.69
N ARG A 213 2.76 12.66 3.43
CA ARG A 213 2.42 13.98 2.86
C ARG A 213 3.43 14.38 1.78
N ALA A 214 4.73 14.22 2.03
CA ALA A 214 5.78 14.55 1.07
C ALA A 214 5.80 13.65 -0.17
N TRP A 215 5.38 12.39 -0.07
CA TRP A 215 5.18 11.53 -1.23
C TRP A 215 4.05 12.03 -2.15
N ARG A 216 2.98 12.58 -1.58
CA ARG A 216 1.87 13.15 -2.36
C ARG A 216 2.18 14.51 -2.96
N LEU A 217 2.95 15.33 -2.23
CA LEU A 217 3.38 16.68 -2.58
C LEU A 217 2.30 17.47 -3.33
N GLU A 218 1.34 18.01 -2.59
CA GLU A 218 0.21 18.72 -3.16
C GLU A 218 0.55 20.21 -3.40
N GLY A 219 -0.17 20.83 -4.35
CA GLY A 219 0.14 22.21 -4.76
C GLY A 219 -0.13 23.28 -3.70
N ASP A 220 -0.90 22.96 -2.67
CA ASP A 220 -1.22 23.83 -1.54
C ASP A 220 -0.31 23.59 -0.31
N ASP A 221 0.70 22.72 -0.44
CA ASP A 221 1.64 22.46 0.64
C ASP A 221 2.56 23.64 0.95
N ASP A 222 2.80 23.87 2.24
CA ASP A 222 3.92 24.69 2.69
C ASP A 222 5.21 23.86 2.57
N TRP A 223 5.86 23.97 1.41
CA TRP A 223 7.09 23.24 1.10
C TRP A 223 8.23 23.57 2.07
N GLY A 224 8.26 24.80 2.61
CA GLY A 224 9.29 25.22 3.58
C GLY A 224 9.12 24.51 4.91
N LEU A 225 7.89 24.48 5.44
CA LEU A 225 7.57 23.73 6.65
C LEU A 225 7.80 22.23 6.46
N LEU A 226 7.38 21.67 5.32
CA LEU A 226 7.54 20.24 5.04
C LEU A 226 9.02 19.85 4.95
N LEU A 227 9.86 20.67 4.31
CA LEU A 227 11.31 20.47 4.29
C LEU A 227 11.92 20.52 5.71
N GLN A 228 11.47 21.45 6.55
CA GLN A 228 11.93 21.51 7.94
C GLN A 228 11.59 20.23 8.70
N GLN A 229 10.35 19.73 8.55
CA GLN A 229 9.91 18.49 9.19
C GLN A 229 10.68 17.27 8.68
N LEU A 230 10.94 17.18 7.38
CA LEU A 230 11.75 16.09 6.81
C LEU A 230 13.20 16.09 7.31
N GLN A 231 13.79 17.26 7.58
CA GLN A 231 15.14 17.36 8.15
C GLN A 231 15.23 16.82 9.58
N GLU A 232 14.12 16.82 10.32
CA GLU A 232 14.06 16.23 11.66
C GLU A 232 13.98 14.69 11.60
N ILE A 233 13.53 14.14 10.47
CA ILE A 233 13.48 12.69 10.20
C ILE A 233 14.81 12.28 9.56
N ALA A 234 15.75 11.79 10.38
CA ALA A 234 17.09 11.40 9.94
C ALA A 234 17.12 10.03 9.23
N ASP A 235 16.36 9.87 8.14
CA ASP A 235 16.35 8.65 7.32
C ASP A 235 16.52 8.92 5.81
N ALA A 236 16.81 7.85 5.09
CA ALA A 236 17.06 7.87 3.65
C ALA A 236 15.81 8.25 2.83
N GLU A 237 14.61 7.92 3.31
CA GLU A 237 13.35 8.23 2.63
C GLU A 237 13.04 9.73 2.73
N ALA A 238 13.24 10.33 3.90
CA ALA A 238 13.09 11.76 4.15
C ALA A 238 14.05 12.58 3.29
N GLN A 239 15.31 12.16 3.18
CA GLN A 239 16.30 12.81 2.32
C GLN A 239 15.92 12.73 0.84
N TYR A 240 15.41 11.57 0.39
CA TYR A 240 14.89 11.41 -0.96
C TYR A 240 13.69 12.34 -1.21
N LEU A 241 12.74 12.40 -0.29
CA LEU A 241 11.56 13.26 -0.41
C LEU A 241 11.90 14.75 -0.38
N ALA A 242 12.89 15.15 0.42
CA ALA A 242 13.41 16.51 0.39
C ALA A 242 13.98 16.86 -0.99
N ALA A 243 14.75 15.96 -1.62
CA ALA A 243 15.23 16.16 -2.98
C ALA A 243 14.10 16.31 -4.00
N GLN A 244 13.00 15.56 -3.83
CA GLN A 244 11.82 15.69 -4.70
C GLN A 244 11.14 17.06 -4.57
N ILE A 245 11.10 17.65 -3.37
CA ILE A 245 10.59 19.02 -3.17
C ILE A 245 11.48 20.05 -3.88
N TYR A 246 12.81 19.93 -3.77
CA TYR A 246 13.72 20.83 -4.51
C TYR A 246 13.56 20.69 -6.03
N LEU A 247 13.39 19.47 -6.53
CA LEU A 247 13.13 19.24 -7.95
C LEU A 247 11.80 19.88 -8.38
N ALA A 248 10.73 19.73 -7.60
CA ALA A 248 9.43 20.37 -7.85
C ALA A 248 9.53 21.90 -7.83
N ALA A 249 10.43 22.46 -7.02
CA ALA A 249 10.74 23.89 -6.99
C ALA A 249 11.64 24.37 -8.14
N GLY A 250 11.96 23.52 -9.11
CA GLY A 250 12.82 23.87 -10.25
C GLY A 250 14.29 24.04 -9.88
N ARG A 251 14.75 23.36 -8.83
CA ARG A 251 16.13 23.41 -8.31
C ARG A 251 16.81 22.04 -8.44
N PRO A 252 17.12 21.56 -9.67
CA PRO A 252 17.64 20.22 -9.89
C PRO A 252 19.06 20.02 -9.31
N GLU A 253 19.89 21.07 -9.25
CA GLU A 253 21.22 20.99 -8.66
C GLU A 253 21.17 20.76 -7.14
N ASP A 254 20.25 21.44 -6.45
CA ASP A 254 20.03 21.25 -5.01
C ASP A 254 19.43 19.87 -4.71
N ALA A 255 18.49 19.42 -5.54
CA ALA A 255 17.96 18.07 -5.47
C ALA A 255 19.08 17.03 -5.64
N LEU A 256 19.98 17.24 -6.62
CA LEU A 256 21.10 16.34 -6.87
C LEU A 256 22.08 16.31 -5.70
N ALA A 257 22.39 17.46 -5.10
CA ALA A 257 23.26 17.56 -3.93
C ALA A 257 22.71 16.78 -2.72
N LEU A 258 21.38 16.67 -2.59
CA LEU A 258 20.76 15.82 -1.58
C LEU A 258 20.76 14.33 -1.96
N MET A 259 20.68 13.98 -3.24
CA MET A 259 20.66 12.58 -3.67
C MET A 259 22.05 11.93 -3.70
N GLU A 260 23.12 12.68 -3.91
CA GLU A 260 24.48 12.13 -4.00
C GLU A 260 24.93 11.40 -2.72
N PRO A 261 24.79 11.95 -1.50
CA PRO A 261 25.13 11.23 -0.27
C PRO A 261 24.29 9.97 -0.07
N LEU A 262 23.04 10.01 -0.53
CA LEU A 262 22.07 8.92 -0.42
C LEU A 262 22.56 7.66 -1.14
N LEU A 263 23.23 7.79 -2.29
CA LEU A 263 23.80 6.66 -3.04
C LEU A 263 24.91 5.91 -2.30
N HIS A 264 25.48 6.52 -1.27
CA HIS A 264 26.52 5.93 -0.43
C HIS A 264 25.98 5.48 0.94
N ALA A 265 24.71 5.74 1.24
CA ALA A 265 24.05 5.35 2.47
C ALA A 265 23.41 3.95 2.35
N GLU A 266 22.92 3.42 3.47
CA GLU A 266 22.06 2.24 3.49
C GLU A 266 20.59 2.67 3.30
N PHE A 267 20.01 2.37 2.14
CA PHE A 267 18.63 2.74 1.78
C PHE A 267 17.83 1.54 1.25
N ALA A 268 18.20 0.33 1.65
CA ALA A 268 17.52 -0.91 1.26
C ALA A 268 16.10 -1.02 1.85
N HIS A 269 15.82 -0.27 2.91
CA HIS A 269 14.50 -0.18 3.53
C HIS A 269 13.96 1.25 3.44
N PRO A 270 12.66 1.40 3.11
CA PRO A 270 11.75 0.36 2.63
C PRO A 270 12.13 -0.14 1.22
N ALA A 271 11.73 -1.37 0.87
CA ALA A 271 12.22 -2.06 -0.34
C ALA A 271 11.92 -1.32 -1.67
N TYR A 272 10.99 -0.36 -1.68
CA TYR A 272 10.69 0.49 -2.83
C TYR A 272 11.69 1.61 -3.05
N LEU A 273 12.36 2.07 -1.99
CA LEU A 273 13.19 3.27 -2.00
C LEU A 273 14.37 3.18 -2.99
N PRO A 274 15.13 2.06 -3.09
CA PRO A 274 16.24 1.97 -4.04
C PRO A 274 15.85 2.20 -5.49
N GLY A 275 14.69 1.67 -5.89
CA GLY A 275 14.16 1.82 -7.23
C GLY A 275 13.90 3.29 -7.57
N TYR A 276 13.18 3.99 -6.69
CA TYR A 276 12.88 5.40 -6.87
C TYR A 276 14.12 6.29 -6.79
N VAL A 277 15.03 6.07 -5.83
CA VAL A 277 16.27 6.82 -5.70
C VAL A 277 17.11 6.71 -6.97
N LEU A 278 17.36 5.49 -7.47
CA LEU A 278 18.19 5.30 -8.67
C LEU A 278 17.53 5.89 -9.93
N ALA A 279 16.21 5.72 -10.08
CA ALA A 279 15.48 6.25 -11.22
C ALA A 279 15.49 7.78 -11.24
N ARG A 280 15.21 8.43 -10.10
CA ARG A 280 15.23 9.90 -9.96
C ARG A 280 16.64 10.47 -10.07
N TYR A 281 17.64 9.80 -9.52
CA TYR A 281 19.03 10.21 -9.70
C TYR A 281 19.42 10.22 -11.18
N GLY A 282 18.98 9.22 -11.95
CA GLY A 282 19.17 9.21 -13.40
C GLY A 282 18.56 10.43 -14.11
N GLN A 283 17.34 10.81 -13.71
CA GLN A 283 16.67 12.01 -14.25
C GLN A 283 17.41 13.29 -13.91
N LEU A 284 17.86 13.46 -12.66
CA LEU A 284 18.65 14.63 -12.24
C LEU A 284 19.97 14.72 -13.01
N GLN A 285 20.66 13.59 -13.22
CA GLN A 285 21.90 13.55 -14.00
C GLN A 285 21.67 13.95 -15.46
N ASP A 286 20.54 13.56 -16.08
CA ASP A 286 20.17 14.04 -17.41
C ASP A 286 19.93 15.57 -17.42
N LEU A 287 19.25 16.11 -16.39
CA LEU A 287 18.97 17.56 -16.29
C LEU A 287 20.25 18.40 -16.17
N VAL A 288 21.26 17.92 -15.44
CA VAL A 288 22.55 18.62 -15.31
C VAL A 288 23.53 18.29 -16.46
N GLY A 289 23.06 17.58 -17.50
CA GLY A 289 23.83 17.29 -18.72
C GLY A 289 24.81 16.12 -18.61
N ASN A 290 24.79 15.35 -17.53
CA ASN A 290 25.66 14.19 -17.31
C ASN A 290 25.00 12.89 -17.77
N ARG A 291 24.84 12.75 -19.08
CA ARG A 291 24.14 11.62 -19.71
C ARG A 291 24.74 10.26 -19.34
N GLN A 292 26.07 10.18 -19.18
CA GLN A 292 26.72 8.91 -18.88
C GLN A 292 26.38 8.42 -17.46
N ALA A 293 26.33 9.32 -16.48
CA ALA A 293 25.88 8.97 -15.13
C ALA A 293 24.39 8.59 -15.11
N ALA A 294 23.56 9.32 -15.85
CA ALA A 294 22.14 9.00 -15.98
C ALA A 294 21.88 7.59 -16.50
N LEU A 295 22.56 7.20 -17.59
CA LEU A 295 22.43 5.86 -18.17
C LEU A 295 22.84 4.75 -17.19
N ARG A 296 23.92 4.95 -16.43
CA ARG A 296 24.33 4.00 -15.38
C ARG A 296 23.28 3.86 -14.29
N ALA A 297 22.68 4.98 -13.86
CA ALA A 297 21.63 4.97 -12.85
C ALA A 297 20.39 4.20 -13.32
N TYR A 298 19.90 4.46 -14.55
CA TYR A 298 18.78 3.72 -15.11
C TYR A 298 19.08 2.22 -15.29
N GLN A 299 20.29 1.86 -15.71
CA GLN A 299 20.72 0.46 -15.77
C GLN A 299 20.74 -0.18 -14.38
N ALA A 300 21.22 0.53 -13.36
CA ALA A 300 21.22 0.06 -11.97
C ALA A 300 19.79 -0.16 -11.45
N THR A 301 18.86 0.75 -11.74
CA THR A 301 17.43 0.58 -11.43
C THR A 301 16.87 -0.72 -12.00
N LEU A 302 17.16 -1.01 -13.27
CA LEU A 302 16.66 -2.23 -13.95
C LEU A 302 17.39 -3.51 -13.52
N ALA A 303 18.53 -3.39 -12.84
CA ALA A 303 19.30 -4.52 -12.32
C ALA A 303 18.85 -4.96 -10.91
N LEU A 304 17.99 -4.18 -10.24
CA LEU A 304 17.43 -4.55 -8.94
C LEU A 304 16.58 -5.83 -9.03
N SER A 305 16.62 -6.65 -7.98
CA SER A 305 15.82 -7.89 -7.90
C SER A 305 14.32 -7.63 -7.92
N TRP A 306 13.90 -6.47 -7.41
CA TRP A 306 12.57 -5.91 -7.57
C TRP A 306 12.66 -4.38 -7.64
N VAL A 307 11.76 -3.76 -8.38
CA VAL A 307 11.68 -2.30 -8.57
C VAL A 307 10.21 -1.92 -8.77
N PRO A 308 9.72 -0.84 -8.13
CA PRO A 308 8.37 -0.33 -8.37
C PRO A 308 8.09 -0.08 -9.86
N ALA A 309 6.85 -0.31 -10.30
CA ALA A 309 6.49 -0.19 -11.70
C ALA A 309 6.81 1.21 -12.27
N GLU A 310 6.48 2.29 -11.54
CA GLU A 310 6.76 3.65 -12.05
C GLU A 310 8.27 3.92 -12.16
N ALA A 311 9.07 3.46 -11.21
CA ALA A 311 10.53 3.59 -11.26
C ALA A 311 11.13 2.80 -12.45
N ARG A 312 10.58 1.61 -12.73
CA ARG A 312 10.97 0.81 -13.91
C ARG A 312 10.63 1.53 -15.22
N GLU A 313 9.44 2.10 -15.32
CA GLU A 313 9.00 2.86 -16.50
C GLU A 313 9.88 4.09 -16.72
N ILE A 314 10.20 4.84 -15.66
CA ILE A 314 11.14 5.96 -15.70
C ILE A 314 12.50 5.50 -16.24
N ALA A 315 13.07 4.42 -15.71
CA ALA A 315 14.37 3.93 -16.15
C ALA A 315 14.36 3.44 -17.60
N LEU A 316 13.31 2.73 -18.03
CA LEU A 316 13.15 2.29 -19.42
C LEU A 316 13.02 3.48 -20.39
N ALA A 317 12.26 4.50 -20.02
CA ALA A 317 12.14 5.73 -20.81
C ALA A 317 13.47 6.48 -20.86
N GLY A 318 14.14 6.61 -19.72
CA GLY A 318 15.44 7.29 -19.56
C GLY A 318 16.57 6.63 -20.33
N GLN A 319 16.58 5.30 -20.50
CA GLN A 319 17.54 4.62 -21.38
C GLN A 319 17.38 5.02 -22.85
N ARG A 320 16.14 5.23 -23.31
CA ARG A 320 15.83 5.56 -24.70
C ARG A 320 16.09 7.03 -25.00
N ASN A 321 15.62 7.91 -24.12
CA ASN A 321 15.70 9.36 -24.31
C ASN A 321 16.20 10.04 -23.03
N PRO A 322 17.06 11.08 -23.11
CA PRO A 322 17.38 11.91 -21.97
C PRO A 322 16.14 12.55 -21.38
N PHE A 323 16.03 12.52 -20.04
CA PHE A 323 14.96 13.21 -19.33
C PHE A 323 15.08 14.73 -19.51
N LYS A 324 13.93 15.41 -19.59
CA LYS A 324 13.80 16.86 -19.67
C LYS A 324 12.58 17.29 -18.85
N LEU A 325 12.64 18.46 -18.20
CA LEU A 325 11.46 19.09 -17.63
C LEU A 325 10.53 19.54 -18.76
N GLY A 326 9.24 19.23 -18.61
CA GLY A 326 8.18 19.65 -19.53
C GLY A 326 7.72 21.08 -19.29
#